data_AF-A0A7Y2G9M5-F1
#
_entry.id   AF-A0A7Y2G9M5-F1
#
_cell.length_a   1.000
_cell.length_b   1.000
_cell.length_c   1.000
_cell.angle_alpha   90.00
_cell.angle_beta   90.00
_cell.angle_gamma   90.00
#
_symmetry.space_group_name_H-M   'P 1'
#
loop_
_entity.id
_entity.type
_entity.pdbx_description
1 polymer ?
#
loop_
_entity_poly.entity_id
_entity_poly.type
_entity_poly.pdbx_seq_one_letter_code
_entity_poly.pdbx_strand_id
1 'polypeptide(L)'
;MLLILAEYALSIGNLDDAKNRMIESIERASDRPRVGFDDKDTRDDAILGQIRPRNSGIKVRDDATGPFREGVLLDRPGTIDTPVVSGSSLTAEDVEAASDVGSLTRLLFLLRQEILFLEGRRMHDLGIRLPMMQREVDTNPNITDGDTGTRVFVPDYIPPANELDLYSPVQLYEGDSLLTTQVTILHDMNRILAVERGLVMQDPMLP
;
A
#
# COMPACT_ATOMS: atom_id res chain seq x y z
N MET A 1 8.62 -6.07 -16.29
CA MET A 1 7.19 -5.94 -15.94
C MET A 1 6.78 -7.19 -15.16
N LEU A 2 7.33 -7.37 -13.96
CA LEU A 2 7.24 -8.65 -13.20
C LEU A 2 5.94 -8.76 -12.38
N LEU A 3 5.49 -7.66 -11.75
CA LEU A 3 4.24 -7.67 -10.95
C LEU A 3 2.98 -7.95 -11.78
N ILE A 4 2.94 -7.55 -13.05
CA ILE A 4 1.83 -7.90 -13.96
C ILE A 4 1.85 -9.39 -14.32
N LEU A 5 3.06 -9.99 -14.45
CA LEU A 5 3.18 -11.44 -14.66
C LEU A 5 2.76 -12.21 -13.41
N ALA A 6 3.10 -11.71 -12.22
CA ALA A 6 2.62 -12.28 -10.96
C ALA A 6 1.09 -12.24 -10.87
N GLU A 7 0.48 -11.10 -11.22
CA GLU A 7 -0.98 -10.93 -11.26
C GLU A 7 -1.65 -11.92 -12.23
N TYR A 8 -1.10 -12.04 -13.45
CA TYR A 8 -1.56 -13.03 -14.43
C TYR A 8 -1.47 -14.46 -13.88
N ALA A 9 -0.33 -14.84 -13.31
CA ALA A 9 -0.13 -16.17 -12.75
C ALA A 9 -1.15 -16.48 -11.64
N LEU A 10 -1.42 -15.52 -10.75
CA LEU A 10 -2.48 -15.65 -9.74
C LEU A 10 -3.86 -15.82 -10.38
N SER A 11 -4.16 -15.09 -11.45
CA SER A 11 -5.47 -15.13 -12.11
C SER A 11 -5.83 -16.49 -12.70
N ILE A 12 -4.82 -17.27 -13.07
CA ILE A 12 -4.95 -18.64 -13.59
C ILE A 12 -4.65 -19.71 -12.52
N GLY A 13 -4.46 -19.32 -11.26
CA GLY A 13 -4.21 -20.22 -10.13
C GLY A 13 -2.79 -20.80 -10.07
N ASN A 14 -1.82 -20.25 -10.80
CA ASN A 14 -0.43 -20.69 -10.77
C ASN A 14 0.36 -19.98 -9.66
N LEU A 15 0.28 -20.50 -8.43
CA LEU A 15 0.88 -19.88 -7.25
C LEU A 15 2.42 -19.88 -7.30
N ASP A 16 3.02 -20.95 -7.83
CA ASP A 16 4.48 -21.07 -7.90
C ASP A 16 5.09 -20.02 -8.84
N ASP A 17 4.52 -19.83 -10.04
CA ASP A 17 4.98 -18.77 -10.94
C ASP A 17 4.70 -17.39 -10.33
N ALA A 18 3.55 -17.18 -9.69
CA ALA A 18 3.25 -15.92 -9.00
C ALA A 18 4.31 -15.56 -7.94
N LYS A 19 4.66 -16.51 -7.06
CA LYS A 19 5.70 -16.36 -6.05
C LYS A 19 7.05 -16.02 -6.69
N ASN A 20 7.47 -16.78 -7.69
CA ASN A 20 8.73 -16.53 -8.41
C ASN A 20 8.81 -15.10 -8.97
N ARG A 21 7.73 -14.60 -9.59
CA ARG A 21 7.68 -13.22 -10.12
C ARG A 21 7.73 -12.16 -9.02
N MET A 22 7.10 -12.43 -7.87
CA MET A 22 7.13 -11.52 -6.72
C MET A 22 8.52 -11.47 -6.10
N ILE A 23 9.16 -12.63 -5.88
CA ILE A 23 10.53 -12.72 -5.35
C ILE A 23 11.50 -12.01 -6.29
N GLU A 24 11.45 -12.26 -7.60
CA GLU A 24 12.30 -11.55 -8.56
C GLU A 24 12.04 -10.03 -8.50
N SER A 25 10.80 -9.59 -8.28
CA SER A 25 10.49 -8.16 -8.12
C SER A 25 11.16 -7.56 -6.87
N ILE A 26 11.15 -8.29 -5.76
CA ILE A 26 11.79 -7.90 -4.48
C ILE A 26 13.30 -7.80 -4.66
N GLU A 27 13.93 -8.79 -5.29
CA GLU A 27 15.37 -8.80 -5.57
C GLU A 27 15.78 -7.59 -6.42
N ARG A 28 15.03 -7.32 -7.50
CA ARG A 28 15.27 -6.15 -8.37
C ARG A 28 15.07 -4.82 -7.65
N ALA A 29 14.13 -4.76 -6.70
CA ALA A 29 13.93 -3.57 -5.88
C ALA A 29 15.08 -3.39 -4.87
N SER A 30 15.62 -4.48 -4.34
CA SER A 30 16.72 -4.48 -3.37
C SER A 30 18.07 -4.10 -4.00
N ASP A 31 18.29 -4.46 -5.27
CA ASP A 31 19.50 -4.10 -6.03
C ASP A 31 19.59 -2.62 -6.43
N ARG A 32 18.55 -1.81 -6.13
CA ARG A 32 18.52 -0.40 -6.51
C ARG A 32 19.58 0.38 -5.72
N PRO A 33 20.27 1.35 -6.37
CA PRO A 33 21.19 2.23 -5.66
C PRO A 33 20.50 2.94 -4.50
N ARG A 34 21.25 3.14 -3.42
CA ARG A 34 20.77 3.82 -2.22
C ARG A 34 21.53 5.13 -2.02
N VAL A 35 20.86 6.10 -1.41
CA VAL A 35 21.42 7.42 -1.12
C VAL A 35 21.04 7.83 0.30
N GLY A 36 22.01 8.42 0.99
CA GLY A 36 21.78 9.10 2.25
C GLY A 36 20.93 10.36 2.04
N PHE A 37 19.82 10.44 2.76
CA PHE A 37 18.91 11.57 2.77
C PHE A 37 18.80 12.11 4.19
N ASP A 38 19.09 13.40 4.38
CA ASP A 38 18.91 14.10 5.66
C ASP A 38 17.44 14.49 5.82
N ASP A 39 16.68 13.66 6.55
CA ASP A 39 15.28 13.90 6.80
C ASP A 39 15.10 14.74 8.07
N LYS A 40 14.61 15.97 7.89
CA LYS A 40 14.38 16.93 8.98
C LYS A 40 12.96 16.89 9.53
N ASP A 41 12.10 16.04 8.99
CA ASP A 41 10.72 15.93 9.42
C ASP A 41 10.62 15.27 10.80
N THR A 42 10.08 16.02 11.76
CA THR A 42 9.84 15.55 13.14
C THR A 42 8.65 14.60 13.23
N ARG A 43 7.86 14.45 12.17
CA ARG A 43 6.67 13.58 12.12
C ARG A 43 5.58 13.98 13.11
N ASP A 44 5.51 15.27 13.45
CA ASP A 44 4.45 15.81 14.29
C ASP A 44 3.12 15.80 13.53
N ASP A 45 2.06 15.30 14.18
CA ASP A 45 0.70 15.31 13.65
C ASP A 45 -0.17 16.24 14.49
N ALA A 46 -0.53 17.38 13.91
CA ALA A 46 -1.37 18.39 14.56
C ALA A 46 -2.83 17.94 14.76
N ILE A 47 -3.33 17.00 13.95
CA ILE A 47 -4.70 16.48 14.04
C ILE A 47 -4.78 15.48 15.19
N LEU A 48 -3.80 14.59 15.30
CA LEU A 48 -3.72 13.62 16.40
C LEU A 48 -3.16 14.23 17.68
N GLY A 49 -2.49 15.39 17.58
CA GLY A 49 -1.79 16.03 18.71
C GLY A 49 -0.62 15.20 19.24
N GLN A 50 -0.02 14.38 18.38
CA GLN A 50 0.99 13.37 18.74
C GLN A 50 2.06 13.24 17.65
N ILE A 51 3.16 12.58 17.97
CA ILE A 51 4.22 12.25 17.02
C ILE A 51 3.90 10.90 16.35
N ARG A 52 3.92 10.85 15.01
CA ARG A 52 3.76 9.60 14.22
C ARG A 52 4.96 8.67 14.46
N PRO A 53 4.84 7.34 14.19
CA PRO A 53 5.96 6.43 14.35
C PRO A 53 7.18 6.90 13.55
N ARG A 54 8.29 7.11 14.26
CA ARG A 54 9.56 7.61 13.68
C ARG A 54 10.80 6.94 14.27
N ASN A 55 10.63 5.80 14.92
CA ASN A 55 11.70 5.03 15.55
C ASN A 55 11.73 3.60 14.98
N SER A 56 12.89 3.15 14.53
CA SER A 56 13.08 1.84 13.87
C SER A 56 12.89 0.65 14.83
N GLY A 57 12.97 0.90 16.15
CA GLY A 57 12.67 -0.09 17.19
C GLY A 57 11.17 -0.36 17.38
N ILE A 58 10.28 0.42 16.77
CA ILE A 58 8.85 0.13 16.74
C ILE A 58 8.59 -1.00 15.74
N LYS A 59 7.94 -2.06 16.22
CA LYS A 59 7.46 -3.18 15.43
C LYS A 59 6.01 -2.93 15.03
N VAL A 60 5.66 -3.25 13.78
CA VAL A 60 4.34 -2.99 13.22
C VAL A 60 3.69 -4.31 12.83
N ARG A 61 2.40 -4.44 13.11
CA ARG A 61 1.57 -5.52 12.57
C ARG A 61 0.38 -4.95 11.81
N ASP A 62 -0.13 -5.76 10.90
CA ASP A 62 -1.05 -5.32 9.85
C ASP A 62 -2.52 -5.61 10.23
N ASP A 63 -2.71 -6.41 11.27
CA ASP A 63 -4.00 -6.71 11.89
C ASP A 63 -3.81 -7.10 13.37
N ALA A 64 -4.91 -7.28 14.11
CA ALA A 64 -4.88 -7.55 15.54
C ALA A 64 -4.29 -8.92 15.94
N THR A 65 -4.09 -9.83 14.99
CA THR A 65 -3.68 -11.23 15.21
C THR A 65 -2.35 -11.60 14.54
N GLY A 66 -1.92 -10.82 13.55
CA GLY A 66 -0.71 -11.04 12.79
C GLY A 66 0.57 -10.79 13.60
N PRO A 67 1.71 -11.32 13.11
CA PRO A 67 3.00 -11.11 13.75
C PRO A 67 3.43 -9.64 13.63
N PHE A 68 4.18 -9.18 14.64
CA PHE A 68 4.89 -7.91 14.55
C PHE A 68 6.12 -8.04 13.65
N ARG A 69 6.26 -7.10 12.71
CA ARG A 69 7.38 -6.98 11.78
C ARG A 69 8.30 -5.84 12.21
N GLU A 70 9.60 -6.11 12.17
CA GLU A 70 10.66 -5.15 12.44
C GLU A 70 11.13 -4.50 11.12
N GLY A 71 11.87 -3.38 11.20
CA GLY A 71 12.55 -2.81 10.04
C GLY A 71 11.66 -2.09 9.02
N VAL A 72 10.36 -1.95 9.29
CA VAL A 72 9.43 -1.19 8.43
C VAL A 72 9.43 0.32 8.69
N LEU A 73 9.99 0.74 9.83
CA LEU A 73 10.13 2.15 10.21
C LEU A 73 11.61 2.55 10.22
N LEU A 74 11.86 3.82 9.91
CA LEU A 74 13.20 4.41 9.95
C LEU A 74 13.29 5.39 11.12
N ASP A 75 14.48 5.54 11.69
CA ASP A 75 14.75 6.58 12.70
C ASP A 75 14.75 7.97 12.07
N ARG A 76 13.86 8.83 12.54
CA ARG A 76 13.69 10.22 12.06
C ARG A 76 13.38 11.16 13.24
N PRO A 77 13.74 12.45 13.16
CA PRO A 77 14.57 13.08 12.12
C PRO A 77 16.02 12.59 12.17
N GLY A 78 16.72 12.66 11.04
CA GLY A 78 18.11 12.24 10.89
C GLY A 78 18.47 11.77 9.48
N THR A 79 19.73 11.41 9.28
CA THR A 79 20.19 10.83 8.02
C THR A 79 19.71 9.39 7.91
N ILE A 80 18.89 9.13 6.89
CA ILE A 80 18.40 7.80 6.53
C ILE A 80 18.98 7.38 5.19
N ASP A 81 19.20 6.08 5.01
CA ASP A 81 19.61 5.54 3.71
C ASP A 81 18.37 4.97 2.99
N THR A 82 18.09 5.44 1.79
CA THR A 82 16.88 5.08 1.04
C THR A 82 17.18 4.74 -0.42
N PRO A 83 16.44 3.84 -1.06
CA PRO A 83 16.57 3.59 -2.49
C PRO A 83 16.29 4.86 -3.30
N VAL A 84 17.05 5.10 -4.38
CA VAL A 84 16.88 6.28 -5.24
C VAL A 84 15.57 6.29 -6.04
N VAL A 85 14.83 5.18 -6.09
CA VAL A 85 13.52 5.08 -6.73
C VAL A 85 12.47 4.74 -5.66
N SER A 86 12.43 3.48 -5.28
CA SER A 86 11.51 2.91 -4.30
C SER A 86 12.04 1.52 -3.92
N GLY A 87 11.52 0.92 -2.85
CA GLY A 87 11.95 -0.39 -2.38
C GLY A 87 10.77 -1.32 -2.11
N SER A 88 11.03 -2.38 -1.36
CA SER A 88 10.02 -3.27 -0.79
C SER A 88 10.37 -3.52 0.67
N SER A 89 9.37 -3.59 1.55
CA SER A 89 9.53 -4.06 2.92
C SER A 89 9.44 -5.59 3.03
N LEU A 90 8.86 -6.24 2.03
CA LEU A 90 8.73 -7.70 1.95
C LEU A 90 10.05 -8.36 1.56
N THR A 91 10.29 -9.55 2.14
CA THR A 91 11.38 -10.45 1.77
C THR A 91 10.89 -11.65 0.95
N ALA A 92 11.82 -12.46 0.44
CA ALA A 92 11.47 -13.71 -0.24
C ALA A 92 10.76 -14.68 0.71
N GLU A 93 11.17 -14.73 1.98
CA GLU A 93 10.55 -15.56 3.01
C GLU A 93 9.09 -15.17 3.27
N ASP A 94 8.76 -13.88 3.24
CA ASP A 94 7.37 -13.42 3.38
C ASP A 94 6.48 -13.96 2.25
N VAL A 95 6.99 -13.95 1.01
CA VAL A 95 6.28 -14.49 -0.16
C VAL A 95 6.17 -16.00 -0.08
N GLU A 96 7.21 -16.70 0.38
CA GLU A 96 7.19 -18.14 0.50
C GLU A 96 6.25 -18.65 1.59
N ALA A 97 6.11 -17.89 2.67
CA ALA A 97 5.18 -18.20 3.76
C ALA A 97 3.70 -18.11 3.33
N ALA A 98 3.37 -17.38 2.26
CA ALA A 98 2.03 -17.30 1.73
C ALA A 98 1.63 -18.60 1.00
N SER A 99 0.47 -19.16 1.35
CA SER A 99 0.04 -20.50 0.90
C SER A 99 -1.17 -20.51 -0.02
N ASP A 100 -1.85 -19.38 -0.19
CA ASP A 100 -3.11 -19.29 -0.92
C ASP A 100 -3.21 -18.03 -1.80
N VAL A 101 -4.19 -18.02 -2.71
CA VAL A 101 -4.41 -16.91 -3.65
C VAL A 101 -4.66 -15.59 -2.92
N GLY A 102 -5.40 -15.59 -1.82
CA GLY A 102 -5.76 -14.37 -1.10
C GLY A 102 -4.54 -13.73 -0.42
N SER A 103 -3.74 -14.54 0.28
CA SER A 103 -2.48 -14.11 0.89
C SER A 103 -1.49 -13.58 -0.15
N LEU A 104 -1.32 -14.27 -1.29
CA LEU A 104 -0.46 -13.78 -2.38
C LEU A 104 -1.02 -12.53 -3.06
N THR A 105 -2.33 -12.40 -3.22
CA THR A 105 -2.96 -11.19 -3.79
C THR A 105 -2.75 -9.98 -2.88
N ARG A 106 -2.84 -10.17 -1.55
CA ARG A 106 -2.48 -9.13 -0.58
C ARG A 106 -1.02 -8.70 -0.71
N LEU A 107 -0.10 -9.67 -0.81
CA LEU A 107 1.33 -9.37 -0.99
C LEU A 107 1.59 -8.66 -2.33
N LEU A 108 0.88 -9.05 -3.41
CA LEU A 108 0.95 -8.37 -4.70
C LEU A 108 0.57 -6.88 -4.57
N PHE A 109 -0.54 -6.57 -3.90
CA PHE A 109 -0.96 -5.17 -3.70
C PHE A 109 0.04 -4.38 -2.84
N LEU A 110 0.63 -5.01 -1.83
CA LEU A 110 1.69 -4.38 -1.03
C LEU A 110 2.95 -4.11 -1.87
N LEU A 111 3.41 -5.09 -2.65
CA LEU A 111 4.55 -4.91 -3.56
C LEU A 111 4.29 -3.80 -4.57
N ARG A 112 3.08 -3.72 -5.14
CA ARG A 112 2.71 -2.64 -6.06
C ARG A 112 2.74 -1.28 -5.35
N GLN A 113 2.22 -1.19 -4.13
CA GLN A 113 2.24 0.05 -3.36
C GLN A 113 3.68 0.53 -3.10
N GLU A 114 4.57 -0.37 -2.71
CA GLU A 114 5.93 -0.03 -2.30
C GLU A 114 6.86 0.19 -3.50
N ILE A 115 6.88 -0.75 -4.45
CA ILE A 115 7.79 -0.71 -5.61
C ILE A 115 7.35 0.37 -6.61
N LEU A 116 6.07 0.70 -6.69
CA LEU A 116 5.55 1.73 -7.61
C LEU A 116 5.17 3.02 -6.86
N PHE A 117 5.76 3.24 -5.68
CA PHE A 117 5.55 4.46 -4.91
C PHE A 117 5.93 5.69 -5.74
N LEU A 118 5.10 6.73 -5.69
CA LEU A 118 5.18 7.95 -6.51
C LEU A 118 4.92 7.77 -8.03
N GLU A 119 4.50 6.59 -8.50
CA GLU A 119 4.17 6.36 -9.92
C GLU A 119 2.68 6.54 -10.25
N GLY A 120 1.88 7.08 -9.32
CA GLY A 120 0.44 7.33 -9.54
C GLY A 120 -0.43 6.07 -9.68
N ARG A 121 0.09 4.90 -9.32
CA ARG A 121 -0.63 3.61 -9.47
C ARG A 121 -1.64 3.35 -8.36
N ARG A 122 -1.43 3.91 -7.16
CA ARG A 122 -2.25 3.57 -5.99
C ARG A 122 -3.73 3.96 -6.14
N MET A 123 -4.05 5.06 -6.82
CA MET A 123 -5.46 5.40 -7.12
C MET A 123 -6.14 4.32 -7.96
N HIS A 124 -5.42 3.82 -8.98
CA HIS A 124 -5.93 2.75 -9.82
C HIS A 124 -6.09 1.45 -9.02
N ASP A 125 -5.11 1.09 -8.18
CA ASP A 125 -5.19 -0.10 -7.32
C ASP A 125 -6.32 -0.01 -6.29
N LEU A 126 -6.58 1.19 -5.78
CA LEU A 126 -7.70 1.47 -4.88
C LEU A 126 -9.06 1.46 -5.56
N GLY A 127 -9.12 1.59 -6.89
CA GLY A 127 -10.37 1.56 -7.66
C GLY A 127 -11.04 2.93 -7.80
N ILE A 128 -10.33 4.00 -7.44
CA ILE A 128 -10.85 5.36 -7.55
C ILE A 128 -10.92 5.77 -9.02
N ARG A 129 -12.08 6.29 -9.46
CA ARG A 129 -12.28 6.82 -10.81
C ARG A 129 -12.59 8.31 -10.76
N LEU A 130 -11.90 9.05 -11.62
CA LEU A 130 -12.16 10.47 -11.82
C LEU A 130 -13.27 10.64 -12.88
N PRO A 131 -14.11 11.67 -12.75
CA PRO A 131 -15.12 11.96 -13.76
C PRO A 131 -14.46 12.37 -15.07
N MET A 132 -15.13 12.07 -16.17
CA MET A 132 -14.80 12.59 -17.49
C MET A 132 -14.99 14.11 -17.54
N MET A 133 -14.37 14.76 -18.53
CA MET A 133 -14.45 16.22 -18.64
C MET A 133 -15.85 16.63 -19.08
N GLN A 134 -16.40 17.71 -18.50
CA GLN A 134 -17.76 18.18 -18.82
C GLN A 134 -18.01 18.32 -20.33
N ARG A 135 -17.01 18.81 -21.10
CA ARG A 135 -17.12 18.93 -22.56
C ARG A 135 -17.39 17.59 -23.25
N GLU A 136 -16.84 16.49 -22.75
CA GLU A 136 -17.07 15.15 -23.30
C GLU A 136 -18.50 14.68 -23.03
N VAL A 137 -19.09 15.08 -21.90
CA VAL A 137 -20.51 14.86 -21.58
C VAL A 137 -21.39 15.72 -22.50
N ASP A 138 -21.14 17.02 -22.58
CA ASP A 138 -21.96 17.98 -23.34
C ASP A 138 -22.01 17.67 -24.84
N THR A 139 -20.98 17.01 -25.38
CA THR A 139 -20.86 16.72 -26.82
C THR A 139 -21.32 15.31 -27.20
N ASN A 140 -21.55 14.42 -26.23
CA ASN A 140 -21.99 13.05 -26.49
C ASN A 140 -23.45 12.87 -26.07
N PRO A 141 -24.41 12.77 -27.03
CA PRO A 141 -25.83 12.63 -26.69
C PRO A 141 -26.19 11.30 -26.02
N ASN A 142 -25.25 10.35 -25.90
CA ASN A 142 -25.45 9.08 -25.21
C ASN A 142 -25.02 9.10 -23.73
N ILE A 143 -24.50 10.23 -23.24
CA ILE A 143 -24.00 10.37 -21.86
C ILE A 143 -24.76 11.52 -21.21
N THR A 144 -25.27 11.29 -20.01
CA THR A 144 -25.99 12.29 -19.21
C THR A 144 -25.28 12.50 -17.87
N ASP A 145 -25.38 13.72 -17.33
CA ASP A 145 -24.96 14.02 -15.96
C ASP A 145 -25.61 13.00 -14.99
N GLY A 146 -24.77 12.25 -14.27
CA GLY A 146 -25.21 11.18 -13.38
C GLY A 146 -24.72 9.80 -13.78
N ASP A 147 -24.34 9.58 -15.05
CA ASP A 147 -23.84 8.29 -15.55
C ASP A 147 -22.49 7.89 -14.91
N THR A 148 -22.16 6.59 -14.98
CA THR A 148 -21.01 5.93 -14.31
C THR A 148 -19.62 6.50 -14.65
N GLY A 149 -19.50 7.42 -15.61
CA GLY A 149 -18.25 8.13 -15.92
C GLY A 149 -18.27 9.63 -15.61
N THR A 150 -19.41 10.18 -15.16
CA THR A 150 -19.62 11.64 -15.01
C THR A 150 -19.49 12.11 -13.56
N ARG A 151 -19.35 11.17 -12.62
CA ARG A 151 -19.18 11.45 -11.18
C ARG A 151 -17.89 10.83 -10.69
N VAL A 152 -17.33 11.42 -9.64
CA VAL A 152 -16.25 10.77 -8.89
C VAL A 152 -16.80 9.46 -8.32
N PHE A 153 -16.06 8.38 -8.51
CA PHE A 153 -16.33 7.10 -7.88
C PHE A 153 -15.20 6.76 -6.91
N VAL A 154 -15.57 6.56 -5.65
CA VAL A 154 -14.71 6.09 -4.57
C VAL A 154 -15.35 4.83 -4.03
N PRO A 155 -14.69 3.67 -4.10
CA PRO A 155 -15.27 2.43 -3.58
C PRO A 155 -15.59 2.49 -2.09
N ASP A 156 -16.72 1.90 -1.70
CA ASP A 156 -17.23 1.91 -0.31
C ASP A 156 -16.32 1.18 0.69
N TYR A 157 -15.43 0.30 0.21
CA TYR A 157 -14.43 -0.37 1.06
C TYR A 157 -13.27 0.54 1.47
N ILE A 158 -13.14 1.73 0.89
CA ILE A 158 -12.13 2.70 1.31
C ILE A 158 -12.63 3.34 2.62
N PRO A 159 -11.87 3.23 3.73
CA PRO A 159 -12.26 3.81 5.00
C PRO A 159 -12.58 5.31 4.87
N PRO A 160 -13.62 5.80 5.57
CA PRO A 160 -14.04 7.19 5.47
C PRO A 160 -13.04 8.14 6.14
N ALA A 161 -13.24 9.44 5.89
CA ALA A 161 -12.50 10.52 6.54
C ALA A 161 -10.96 10.34 6.45
N ASN A 162 -10.29 10.26 7.59
CA ASN A 162 -8.83 10.17 7.71
C ASN A 162 -8.39 8.83 8.31
N GLU A 163 -9.16 7.75 8.15
CA GLU A 163 -8.83 6.47 8.78
C GLU A 163 -7.70 5.68 8.08
N LEU A 164 -7.39 6.03 6.83
CA LEU A 164 -6.42 5.30 5.98
C LEU A 164 -5.00 5.19 6.57
N ASP A 165 -4.60 6.15 7.41
CA ASP A 165 -3.28 6.19 8.03
C ASP A 165 -3.32 6.06 9.56
N LEU A 166 -4.47 5.66 10.11
CA LEU A 166 -4.61 5.42 11.55
C LEU A 166 -4.02 4.09 11.98
N TYR A 167 -3.58 4.08 13.24
CA TYR A 167 -2.97 2.95 13.91
C TYR A 167 -3.26 3.02 15.41
N SER A 168 -3.03 1.92 16.11
CA SER A 168 -3.18 1.82 17.55
C SER A 168 -1.95 1.19 18.21
N PRO A 169 -1.51 1.70 19.38
CA PRO A 169 -2.02 2.88 20.06
C PRO A 169 -1.62 4.19 19.36
N VAL A 170 -2.46 5.22 19.49
CA VAL A 170 -2.20 6.54 18.86
C VAL A 170 -1.05 7.27 19.58
N GLN A 171 -1.03 7.21 20.92
CA GLN A 171 0.03 7.82 21.71
C GLN A 171 1.23 6.89 21.80
N LEU A 172 2.29 7.23 21.09
CA LEU A 172 3.55 6.46 21.05
C LEU A 172 4.67 7.10 21.85
N TYR A 173 4.56 8.40 22.14
CA TYR A 173 5.62 9.18 22.74
C TYR A 173 5.10 10.03 23.91
N GLU A 174 5.99 10.31 24.86
CA GLU A 174 5.87 11.40 25.83
C GLU A 174 7.08 12.32 25.63
N GLY A 175 6.87 13.47 24.99
CA GLY A 175 7.96 14.24 24.39
C GLY A 175 8.67 13.42 23.32
N ASP A 176 10.00 13.29 23.42
CA ASP A 176 10.79 12.43 22.52
C ASP A 176 10.96 10.98 23.03
N SER A 177 10.43 10.65 24.21
CA SER A 177 10.59 9.32 24.81
C SER A 177 9.54 8.36 24.29
N LEU A 178 9.97 7.21 23.76
CA LEU A 178 9.07 6.17 23.24
C LEU A 178 8.39 5.42 24.40
N LEU A 179 7.05 5.36 24.37
CA LEU A 179 6.22 4.68 25.37
C LEU A 179 5.95 3.21 25.03
N THR A 180 5.91 2.89 23.74
CA THR A 180 5.63 1.53 23.24
C THR A 180 6.39 1.25 21.97
N THR A 181 6.78 -0.01 21.80
CA THR A 181 7.47 -0.52 20.60
C THR A 181 6.56 -1.35 19.71
N GLN A 182 5.24 -1.32 19.94
CA GLN A 182 4.28 -2.14 19.21
C GLN A 182 3.13 -1.30 18.67
N VAL A 183 2.94 -1.35 17.35
CA VAL A 183 1.90 -0.62 16.62
C VAL A 183 1.10 -1.57 15.74
N THR A 184 -0.21 -1.39 15.72
CA THR A 184 -1.14 -2.11 14.84
C THR A 184 -1.77 -1.13 13.87
N ILE A 185 -1.62 -1.36 12.57
CA ILE A 185 -2.32 -0.58 11.54
C ILE A 185 -3.82 -0.83 11.67
N LEU A 186 -4.63 0.23 11.57
CA LEU A 186 -6.09 0.09 11.70
C LEU A 186 -6.71 -0.62 10.50
N HIS A 187 -6.34 -0.19 9.29
CA HIS A 187 -6.84 -0.72 8.03
C HIS A 187 -5.70 -1.15 7.12
N ASP A 188 -5.44 -2.46 7.01
CA ASP A 188 -4.57 -2.98 5.96
C ASP A 188 -5.31 -2.96 4.62
N MET A 189 -5.16 -1.85 3.89
CA MET A 189 -5.78 -1.67 2.59
C MET A 189 -5.36 -2.72 1.56
N ASN A 190 -4.17 -3.34 1.69
CA ASN A 190 -3.76 -4.38 0.74
C ASN A 190 -4.52 -5.69 0.99
N ARG A 191 -4.85 -5.97 2.26
CA ARG A 191 -5.77 -7.06 2.62
C ARG A 191 -7.19 -6.76 2.15
N ILE A 192 -7.69 -5.55 2.38
CA ILE A 192 -9.04 -5.14 1.94
C ILE A 192 -9.15 -5.27 0.41
N LEU A 193 -8.17 -4.80 -0.35
CA LEU A 193 -8.16 -4.94 -1.81
C LEU A 193 -8.15 -6.41 -2.26
N ALA A 194 -7.39 -7.27 -1.59
CA ALA A 194 -7.37 -8.69 -1.92
C ALA A 194 -8.74 -9.38 -1.72
N VAL A 195 -9.55 -8.88 -0.79
CA VAL A 195 -10.89 -9.43 -0.48
C VAL A 195 -11.98 -8.80 -1.34
N GLU A 196 -12.06 -7.47 -1.35
CA GLU A 196 -13.19 -6.73 -1.94
C GLU A 196 -13.05 -6.57 -3.44
N ARG A 197 -11.82 -6.43 -3.93
CA ARG A 197 -11.54 -6.21 -5.35
C ARG A 197 -11.00 -7.45 -6.05
N GLY A 198 -10.17 -8.23 -5.38
CA GLY A 198 -9.44 -9.33 -6.01
C GLY A 198 -8.47 -8.83 -7.08
N LEU A 199 -8.16 -9.68 -8.06
CA LEU A 199 -7.19 -9.36 -9.13
C LEU A 199 -7.85 -8.46 -10.19
N VAL A 200 -7.14 -7.43 -10.64
CA VAL A 200 -7.69 -6.44 -11.59
C VAL A 200 -8.04 -7.08 -12.93
N MET A 201 -7.29 -8.10 -13.35
CA MET A 201 -7.58 -8.83 -14.60
C MET A 201 -8.86 -9.66 -14.57
N GLN A 202 -9.34 -10.06 -13.38
CA GLN A 202 -10.57 -10.83 -13.25
C GLN A 202 -11.81 -9.93 -13.29
N ASP A 203 -11.64 -8.65 -12.94
CA ASP A 203 -12.75 -7.71 -12.99
C ASP A 203 -12.34 -6.29 -13.46
N PRO A 204 -12.25 -6.06 -14.78
CA PRO A 204 -11.93 -4.75 -15.31
C PRO A 204 -13.10 -3.75 -15.20
N MET A 205 -14.30 -4.21 -14.82
CA MET A 205 -15.58 -3.53 -14.99
C MET A 205 -16.50 -3.52 -13.75
N LEU A 206 -16.16 -4.22 -12.65
CA LEU A 206 -16.72 -3.87 -11.34
C LEU A 206 -16.45 -2.38 -11.12
N PRO A 207 -17.49 -1.62 -10.73
CA PRO A 207 -17.44 -0.16 -10.70
C PRO A 207 -16.16 0.35 -10.05
#